data_AF-A0A7Z7LFG7-F1
#
_entry.id   AF-A0A7Z7LFG7-F1
#
_cell.length_a   1.000
_cell.length_b   1.000
_cell.length_c   1.000
_cell.angle_alpha   90.00
_cell.angle_beta   90.00
_cell.angle_gamma   90.00
#
_symmetry.space_group_name_H-M   'P 1'
#
loop_
_entity.id
_entity.type
_entity.pdbx_description
1 polymer ?
#
loop_
_entity_poly.entity_id
_entity_poly.type
_entity_poly.pdbx_seq_one_letter_code
_entity_poly.pdbx_strand_id
1 'polypeptide(L)'
;MKKKSVQLSKSREEKSDQKIERVVLDTNVLISAIISSKSSPARILDLWREGVFELAFSEETLQELIDVLSRPKLLRITGINKDQLDRLVSYLRLSSIVIDCPEDIKISIEDPDDTKFITCAVQAGAKYIVSGDHHLLDLKEIEGIAIVTPSDFLRKFLGFRTES
;
A
#
# COMPACT_ATOMS: atom_id res chain seq x y z
N MET A 1 36.05 6.06 50.99
CA MET A 1 36.19 5.00 49.97
C MET A 1 35.22 5.28 48.83
N LYS A 2 35.72 5.26 47.58
CA LYS A 2 35.06 5.81 46.39
C LYS A 2 34.05 4.84 45.77
N LYS A 3 33.02 5.45 45.16
CA LYS A 3 31.89 4.96 44.36
C LYS A 3 32.19 3.78 43.43
N LYS A 4 31.23 2.86 43.31
CA LYS A 4 30.88 2.22 42.03
C LYS A 4 29.41 1.77 42.05
N SER A 5 28.53 2.75 41.86
CA SER A 5 27.15 2.50 41.46
C SER A 5 27.18 1.90 40.07
N VAL A 6 26.61 0.70 39.94
CA VAL A 6 26.52 -0.08 38.71
C VAL A 6 25.75 0.74 37.67
N GLN A 7 26.46 1.17 36.63
CA GLN A 7 25.85 1.54 35.36
C GLN A 7 25.43 0.25 34.67
N LEU A 8 24.12 -0.01 34.59
CA LEU A 8 23.53 -0.81 33.53
C LEU A 8 22.06 -0.41 33.40
N SER A 9 21.59 -0.27 32.16
CA SER A 9 20.25 0.19 31.74
C SER A 9 20.04 1.69 31.54
N LYS A 10 20.99 2.38 30.89
CA LYS A 10 20.67 3.49 29.97
C LYS A 10 20.93 3.02 28.54
N SER A 11 19.96 2.33 27.94
CA SER A 11 20.03 1.93 26.52
C SER A 11 18.66 1.54 25.96
N ARG A 12 17.61 2.25 26.35
CA ARG A 12 16.26 2.06 25.78
C ARG A 12 15.54 3.34 25.35
N GLU A 13 16.22 4.48 25.42
CA GLU A 13 15.72 5.76 24.95
C GLU A 13 16.72 6.28 23.92
N GLU A 14 16.54 5.86 22.66
CA GLU A 14 17.10 6.43 21.43
C GLU A 14 16.84 5.43 20.28
N LYS A 15 15.58 5.29 19.87
CA LYS A 15 15.25 4.84 18.51
C LYS A 15 14.41 5.95 17.91
N SER A 16 14.95 6.59 16.87
CA SER A 16 14.34 7.70 16.15
C SER A 16 12.90 7.40 15.75
N ASP A 17 12.04 8.42 15.76
CA ASP A 17 10.74 8.47 15.08
C ASP A 17 10.89 8.17 13.57
N GLN A 18 11.20 6.93 13.20
CA GLN A 18 11.11 6.51 11.81
C GLN A 18 9.63 6.40 11.46
N LYS A 19 9.10 7.47 10.87
CA LYS A 19 7.76 7.48 10.30
C LYS A 19 7.67 6.35 9.28
N ILE A 20 6.85 5.33 9.56
CA ILE A 20 6.56 4.26 8.61
C ILE A 20 5.78 4.89 7.46
N GLU A 21 6.25 4.69 6.24
CA GLU A 21 5.63 5.26 5.05
C GLU A 21 4.30 4.53 4.77
N ARG A 22 3.29 5.31 4.39
CA ARG A 22 1.99 4.79 3.94
C ARG A 22 1.92 4.76 2.43
N VAL A 23 1.34 3.70 1.91
CA VAL A 23 1.26 3.42 0.48
C VAL A 23 -0.15 2.98 0.12
N VAL A 24 -0.68 3.50 -0.98
CA VAL A 24 -1.90 3.00 -1.61
C VAL A 24 -1.50 2.17 -2.83
N LEU A 25 -2.10 1.00 -2.98
CA LEU A 25 -1.91 0.16 -4.17
C LEU A 25 -3.19 0.22 -5.00
N ASP A 26 -3.01 0.43 -6.30
CA ASP A 26 -4.05 0.23 -7.30
C ASP A 26 -4.50 -1.25 -7.31
N THR A 27 -5.79 -1.47 -7.60
CA THR A 27 -6.41 -2.78 -7.83
C THR A 27 -5.57 -3.65 -8.79
N ASN A 28 -5.05 -3.06 -9.88
CA ASN A 28 -4.28 -3.79 -10.88
C ASN A 28 -2.96 -4.38 -10.31
N VAL A 29 -2.36 -3.72 -9.31
CA VAL A 29 -1.13 -4.18 -8.64
C VAL A 29 -1.46 -5.40 -7.79
N LEU A 30 -2.54 -5.34 -7.00
CA LEU A 30 -2.98 -6.46 -6.17
C LEU A 30 -3.33 -7.69 -7.03
N ILE A 31 -4.08 -7.50 -8.11
CA ILE A 31 -4.44 -8.57 -9.04
C ILE A 31 -3.19 -9.18 -9.67
N SER A 32 -2.25 -8.35 -10.11
CA SER A 32 -0.99 -8.82 -10.70
C SER A 32 -0.16 -9.65 -9.72
N ALA A 33 -0.14 -9.26 -8.44
CA ALA A 33 0.52 -10.00 -7.38
C ALA A 33 -0.12 -11.37 -7.13
N ILE A 34 -1.47 -11.45 -7.19
CA ILE A 34 -2.23 -12.69 -7.06
C ILE A 34 -1.94 -13.64 -8.24
N ILE A 35 -1.87 -13.10 -9.46
CA ILE A 35 -1.65 -13.90 -10.68
C ILE A 35 -0.20 -14.42 -10.76
N SER A 36 0.79 -13.62 -10.33
CA SER A 36 2.21 -13.96 -10.47
C SER A 36 3.00 -13.68 -9.21
N SER A 37 3.36 -14.75 -8.50
CA SER A 37 4.14 -14.70 -7.25
C SER A 37 5.59 -14.26 -7.40
N LYS A 38 6.12 -14.17 -8.63
CA LYS A 38 7.49 -13.71 -8.93
C LYS A 38 7.53 -12.30 -9.53
N SER A 39 6.41 -11.57 -9.48
CA SER A 39 6.28 -10.23 -10.07
C SER A 39 6.70 -9.13 -9.09
N SER A 40 7.00 -7.93 -9.60
CA SER A 40 7.25 -6.74 -8.77
C SER A 40 6.09 -6.48 -7.78
N PRO A 41 4.81 -6.54 -8.19
CA PRO A 41 3.68 -6.47 -7.27
C PRO A 41 3.69 -7.50 -6.14
N ALA A 42 4.04 -8.76 -6.41
CA ALA A 42 4.16 -9.78 -5.35
C ALA A 42 5.24 -9.42 -4.33
N ARG A 43 6.39 -8.92 -4.81
CA ARG A 43 7.45 -8.45 -3.91
C ARG A 43 7.01 -7.25 -3.05
N ILE A 44 6.16 -6.37 -3.58
CA ILE A 44 5.58 -5.26 -2.79
C ILE A 44 4.71 -5.79 -1.66
N LEU A 45 3.89 -6.81 -1.92
CA LEU A 45 3.09 -7.45 -0.87
C LEU A 45 3.95 -8.20 0.16
N ASP A 46 5.09 -8.78 -0.23
CA ASP A 46 6.05 -9.33 0.73
C ASP A 46 6.55 -8.23 1.70
N LEU A 47 6.99 -7.10 1.15
CA LEU A 47 7.52 -5.98 1.94
C LEU A 47 6.47 -5.38 2.88
N TRP A 48 5.21 -5.28 2.44
CA TRP A 48 4.12 -4.89 3.33
C TRP A 48 3.94 -5.89 4.48
N ARG A 49 3.92 -7.19 4.18
CA ARG A 49 3.80 -8.25 5.21
C ARG A 49 4.97 -8.31 6.17
N GLU A 50 6.16 -7.93 5.70
CA GLU A 50 7.37 -7.77 6.51
C GLU A 50 7.35 -6.48 7.37
N GLY A 51 6.32 -5.63 7.23
CA GLY A 51 6.16 -4.38 7.99
C GLY A 51 7.05 -3.24 7.51
N VAL A 52 7.55 -3.31 6.27
CA VAL A 52 8.46 -2.28 5.72
C VAL A 52 7.70 -0.98 5.44
N PHE A 53 6.41 -1.06 5.12
CA PHE A 53 5.49 0.08 4.96
C PHE A 53 4.07 -0.30 5.41
N GLU A 54 3.22 0.71 5.62
CA GLU A 54 1.79 0.52 5.90
C GLU A 54 0.98 0.64 4.62
N LEU A 55 0.15 -0.36 4.35
CA LEU A 55 -0.79 -0.34 3.24
C LEU A 55 -2.08 0.38 3.68
N ALA A 56 -2.57 1.30 2.86
CA ALA A 56 -3.82 2.02 3.09
C ALA A 56 -4.84 1.71 1.99
N PHE A 57 -6.09 1.59 2.39
CA PHE A 57 -7.25 1.39 1.53
C PHE A 57 -8.42 2.25 1.99
N SER A 58 -9.30 2.62 1.07
CA SER A 58 -10.68 3.03 1.40
C SER A 58 -11.65 1.88 1.12
N GLU A 59 -12.87 1.99 1.65
CA GLU A 59 -13.95 1.04 1.33
C GLU A 59 -14.19 0.95 -0.18
N GLU A 60 -14.14 2.08 -0.89
CA GLU A 60 -14.30 2.13 -2.36
C GLU A 60 -13.18 1.33 -3.07
N THR A 61 -11.92 1.48 -2.66
CA THR A 61 -10.80 0.73 -3.28
C THR A 61 -10.86 -0.77 -2.99
N LEU A 62 -11.32 -1.17 -1.80
CA LEU A 62 -11.55 -2.58 -1.47
C LEU A 62 -12.72 -3.16 -2.26
N GLN A 63 -13.80 -2.40 -2.42
CA GLN A 63 -14.95 -2.83 -3.21
C GLN A 63 -14.57 -3.03 -4.67
N GLU A 64 -13.75 -2.14 -5.24
CA GLU A 64 -13.25 -2.31 -6.60
C GLU A 64 -12.44 -3.61 -6.75
N LEU A 65 -11.54 -3.91 -5.81
CA LEU A 65 -10.81 -5.17 -5.82
C LEU A 65 -11.74 -6.40 -5.82
N ILE A 66 -12.79 -6.37 -4.98
CA ILE A 66 -13.80 -7.42 -4.90
C ILE A 66 -14.52 -7.58 -6.24
N ASP A 67 -14.98 -6.48 -6.82
CA ASP A 67 -15.73 -6.47 -8.07
C ASP A 67 -14.87 -7.01 -9.22
N VAL A 68 -13.60 -6.60 -9.29
CA VAL A 68 -12.68 -7.05 -10.34
C VAL A 68 -12.32 -8.53 -10.17
N LEU A 69 -12.00 -8.99 -8.96
CA LEU A 69 -11.69 -10.40 -8.70
C LEU A 69 -12.91 -11.32 -8.91
N SER A 70 -14.13 -10.81 -8.73
CA SER A 70 -15.37 -11.55 -8.96
C SER A 70 -15.72 -11.74 -10.45
N ARG A 71 -14.99 -11.09 -11.37
CA ARG A 71 -15.23 -11.23 -12.81
C ARG A 71 -14.91 -12.66 -13.27
N PRO A 72 -15.76 -13.30 -14.12
CA PRO A 72 -15.55 -14.69 -14.55
C PRO A 72 -14.18 -14.98 -15.16
N LYS A 73 -13.62 -14.00 -15.91
CA LYS A 73 -12.28 -14.11 -16.49
C LYS A 73 -11.20 -14.21 -15.43
N LEU A 74 -11.27 -13.39 -14.36
CA LEU A 74 -10.27 -13.43 -13.31
C LEU A 74 -10.43 -14.64 -12.40
N LEU A 75 -11.65 -15.02 -12.03
CA LEU A 75 -11.89 -16.26 -11.29
C LEU A 75 -11.28 -17.48 -12.00
N ARG A 76 -11.37 -17.54 -13.33
CA ARG A 76 -10.75 -18.61 -14.13
C ARG A 76 -9.21 -18.55 -14.15
N ILE A 77 -8.63 -17.34 -14.15
CA ILE A 77 -7.17 -17.16 -14.19
C ILE A 77 -6.55 -17.41 -12.82
N THR A 78 -7.14 -16.87 -11.76
CA THR A 78 -6.61 -16.96 -10.39
C THR A 78 -6.98 -18.27 -9.70
N GLY A 79 -8.08 -18.91 -10.13
CA GLY A 79 -8.62 -20.10 -9.48
C GLY A 79 -9.20 -19.82 -8.09
N ILE A 80 -9.37 -18.55 -7.72
CA ILE A 80 -9.91 -18.14 -6.42
C ILE A 80 -11.41 -18.43 -6.38
N ASN A 81 -11.86 -19.08 -5.30
CA ASN A 81 -13.27 -19.22 -4.99
C ASN A 81 -13.75 -18.12 -4.02
N LYS A 82 -15.07 -18.07 -3.80
CA LYS A 82 -15.69 -17.05 -2.93
C LYS A 82 -15.08 -17.03 -1.52
N ASP A 83 -14.92 -18.19 -0.88
CA ASP A 83 -14.37 -18.25 0.48
C ASP A 83 -12.92 -17.75 0.56
N GLN A 84 -12.12 -18.00 -0.49
CA GLN A 84 -10.76 -17.47 -0.59
C GLN A 84 -10.74 -15.95 -0.78
N LEU A 85 -11.67 -15.42 -1.59
CA LEU A 85 -11.84 -13.97 -1.76
C LEU A 85 -12.25 -13.30 -0.44
N ASP A 86 -13.24 -13.86 0.25
CA ASP A 86 -13.71 -13.34 1.54
C ASP A 86 -12.60 -13.33 2.59
N ARG A 87 -11.77 -14.39 2.63
CA ARG A 87 -10.57 -14.44 3.50
C ARG A 87 -9.52 -13.39 3.12
N LEU A 88 -9.27 -13.19 1.82
CA LEU A 88 -8.33 -12.17 1.34
C LEU A 88 -8.78 -10.77 1.77
N VAL A 89 -10.05 -10.44 1.53
CA VAL A 89 -10.63 -9.14 1.92
C VAL A 89 -10.55 -8.94 3.43
N SER A 90 -10.91 -9.96 4.20
CA SER A 90 -10.83 -9.91 5.67
C SER A 90 -9.39 -9.68 6.14
N TYR A 91 -8.43 -10.35 5.51
CA TYR A 91 -7.00 -10.18 5.83
C TYR A 91 -6.51 -8.77 5.51
N LEU A 92 -6.87 -8.20 4.35
CA LEU A 92 -6.53 -6.83 3.98
C LEU A 92 -7.13 -5.83 4.99
N ARG A 93 -8.43 -5.95 5.32
CA ARG A 93 -9.08 -5.07 6.30
C ARG A 93 -8.43 -5.10 7.68
N LEU A 94 -7.95 -6.27 8.13
CA LEU A 94 -7.35 -6.43 9.45
C LEU A 94 -5.86 -6.05 9.50
N SER A 95 -5.16 -6.09 8.36
CA SER A 95 -3.70 -5.94 8.29
C SER A 95 -3.27 -4.63 7.61
N SER A 96 -4.23 -3.82 7.16
CA SER A 96 -4.01 -2.53 6.48
C SER A 96 -4.79 -1.43 7.18
N ILE A 97 -4.43 -0.18 6.89
CA ILE A 97 -5.17 0.99 7.35
C ILE A 97 -6.39 1.14 6.45
N VAL A 98 -7.59 1.12 7.04
CA VAL A 98 -8.83 1.43 6.33
C VAL A 98 -9.21 2.87 6.61
N ILE A 99 -9.30 3.67 5.55
CA ILE A 99 -9.61 5.08 5.57
C ILE A 99 -11.09 5.26 5.20
N ASP A 100 -11.78 6.06 6.01
CA ASP A 100 -13.09 6.56 5.64
C ASP A 100 -12.92 7.75 4.70
N CYS A 101 -13.53 7.67 3.51
CA CYS A 101 -13.46 8.71 2.49
C CYS A 101 -14.88 9.23 2.23
N PRO A 102 -15.31 10.29 2.94
CA PRO A 102 -16.61 10.91 2.72
C PRO A 102 -16.79 11.36 1.27
N GLU A 103 -17.99 11.20 0.71
CA GLU A 103 -18.28 11.52 -0.70
C GLU A 103 -18.04 13.00 -1.06
N ASP A 104 -18.12 13.90 -0.07
CA ASP A 104 -17.90 15.34 -0.23
C ASP A 104 -16.41 15.73 -0.28
N ILE A 105 -15.49 14.82 0.05
CA ILE A 105 -14.03 15.03 0.00
C ILE A 105 -13.43 14.27 -1.19
N LYS A 106 -14.05 14.37 -2.37
CA LYS A 106 -13.49 13.80 -3.60
C LYS A 106 -12.61 14.82 -4.30
N ILE A 107 -11.32 14.48 -4.45
CA ILE A 107 -10.39 15.26 -5.26
C ILE A 107 -10.70 14.93 -6.72
N SER A 108 -11.49 15.78 -7.36
CA SER A 108 -11.86 15.54 -8.76
C SER A 108 -10.63 15.70 -9.65
N ILE A 109 -10.32 14.64 -10.37
CA ILE A 109 -9.40 14.64 -11.51
C ILE A 109 -10.17 14.28 -12.78
N GLU A 110 -9.48 14.27 -13.92
CA GLU A 110 -10.09 14.02 -15.23
C GLU A 110 -10.71 12.61 -15.35
N ASP A 111 -10.15 11.62 -14.65
CA ASP A 111 -10.69 10.25 -14.60
C ASP A 111 -11.40 9.97 -13.26
N PRO A 112 -12.73 9.76 -13.27
CA PRO A 112 -13.50 9.40 -12.08
C PRO A 112 -13.04 8.09 -11.42
N ASP A 113 -12.49 7.14 -12.17
CA ASP A 113 -12.02 5.87 -11.61
C ASP A 113 -10.71 6.04 -10.83
N ASP A 114 -9.84 6.95 -11.23
CA ASP A 114 -8.59 7.24 -10.52
C ASP A 114 -8.80 8.07 -9.24
N THR A 115 -9.90 8.84 -9.20
CA THR A 115 -10.25 9.76 -8.09
C THR A 115 -10.26 9.07 -6.73
N LYS A 116 -10.69 7.80 -6.66
CA LYS A 116 -10.81 7.08 -5.38
C LYS A 116 -9.46 6.70 -4.78
N PHE A 117 -8.46 6.37 -5.59
CA PHE A 117 -7.11 6.05 -5.11
C PHE A 117 -6.38 7.29 -4.60
N ILE A 118 -6.54 8.41 -5.31
CA ILE A 118 -5.96 9.71 -4.90
C ILE A 118 -6.61 10.20 -3.60
N THR A 119 -7.94 10.15 -3.53
CA THR A 119 -8.68 10.54 -2.32
C THR A 119 -8.24 9.70 -1.12
N CYS A 120 -8.15 8.37 -1.30
CA CYS A 120 -7.63 7.46 -0.28
C CYS A 120 -6.21 7.85 0.14
N ALA A 121 -5.32 8.10 -0.82
CA ALA A 121 -3.93 8.42 -0.54
C ALA A 121 -3.77 9.75 0.23
N VAL A 122 -4.52 10.78 -0.15
CA VAL A 122 -4.52 12.08 0.55
C VAL A 122 -5.04 11.93 1.97
N GLN A 123 -6.18 11.27 2.16
CA GLN A 123 -6.76 11.06 3.50
C GLN A 123 -5.88 10.15 4.37
N ALA A 124 -5.19 9.18 3.77
CA ALA A 124 -4.23 8.33 4.47
C ALA A 124 -2.93 9.07 4.84
N GLY A 125 -2.64 10.23 4.23
CA GLY A 125 -1.31 10.83 4.27
C GLY A 125 -0.24 9.90 3.66
N ALA A 126 -0.63 9.17 2.61
CA ALA A 126 0.26 8.28 1.87
C ALA A 126 1.29 9.08 1.07
N LYS A 127 2.50 8.53 0.95
CA LYS A 127 3.57 9.13 0.15
C LYS A 127 3.62 8.58 -1.27
N TYR A 128 3.04 7.40 -1.47
CA TYR A 128 3.05 6.71 -2.74
C TYR A 128 1.67 6.17 -3.10
N ILE A 129 1.32 6.32 -4.38
CA ILE A 129 0.36 5.45 -5.07
C ILE A 129 1.16 4.58 -6.01
N VAL A 130 0.99 3.26 -5.92
CA VAL A 130 1.61 2.32 -6.84
C VAL A 130 0.56 1.83 -7.82
N SER A 131 0.78 2.06 -9.10
CA SER A 131 -0.18 1.74 -10.16
C SER A 131 0.50 1.21 -11.41
N GLY A 132 -0.22 0.36 -12.15
CA GLY A 132 0.11 -0.04 -13.51
C GLY A 132 -0.67 0.74 -14.59
N ASP A 133 -1.54 1.67 -14.21
CA ASP A 133 -2.37 2.46 -15.12
C ASP A 133 -1.57 3.66 -15.65
N HIS A 134 -1.50 3.80 -16.97
CA HIS A 134 -0.77 4.88 -17.61
C HIS A 134 -1.41 6.25 -17.36
N HIS A 135 -2.73 6.34 -17.26
CA HIS A 135 -3.40 7.62 -17.00
C HIS A 135 -3.02 8.16 -15.62
N LEU A 136 -3.03 7.30 -14.60
CA LEU A 136 -2.59 7.67 -13.26
C LEU A 136 -1.09 7.98 -13.23
N LEU A 137 -0.27 7.16 -13.89
CA LEU A 137 1.19 7.34 -13.92
C LEU A 137 1.62 8.65 -14.61
N ASP A 138 0.86 9.12 -15.60
CA ASP A 138 1.16 10.37 -16.32
C ASP A 138 1.05 11.61 -15.43
N LEU A 139 0.27 11.54 -14.34
CA LEU A 139 0.21 12.60 -13.32
C LEU A 139 1.53 12.77 -12.58
N LYS A 140 2.30 11.67 -12.41
CA LYS A 140 3.59 11.55 -11.68
C LYS A 140 3.54 11.89 -10.19
N GLU A 141 2.91 12.99 -9.82
CA GLU A 141 2.74 13.46 -8.46
C GLU A 141 1.46 14.29 -8.33
N ILE A 142 0.73 14.10 -7.23
CA ILE A 142 -0.48 14.87 -6.91
C ILE A 142 -0.56 15.07 -5.40
N GLU A 143 -0.82 16.29 -4.93
CA GLU A 143 -0.91 16.61 -3.49
C GLU A 143 0.33 16.15 -2.67
N GLY A 144 1.53 16.17 -3.28
CA GLY A 144 2.76 15.67 -2.66
C GLY A 144 2.91 14.15 -2.61
N ILE A 145 2.03 13.41 -3.29
CA ILE A 145 1.98 11.95 -3.35
C ILE A 145 2.59 11.49 -4.67
N ALA A 146 3.66 10.71 -4.62
CA ALA A 146 4.31 10.19 -5.81
C ALA A 146 3.55 9.00 -6.40
N ILE A 147 3.23 9.08 -7.69
CA ILE A 147 2.60 7.99 -8.43
C ILE A 147 3.67 7.25 -9.22
N VAL A 148 3.80 5.96 -8.96
CA VAL A 148 4.95 5.17 -9.44
C VAL A 148 4.54 3.78 -9.92
N THR A 149 5.31 3.23 -10.86
CA THR A 149 5.16 1.83 -11.24
C THR A 149 5.60 0.91 -10.10
N PRO A 150 5.17 -0.37 -10.05
CA PRO A 150 5.66 -1.33 -9.07
C PRO A 150 7.19 -1.46 -9.03
N SER A 151 7.82 -1.47 -10.22
CA SER A 151 9.28 -1.57 -10.33
C SER A 151 9.99 -0.30 -9.85
N ASP A 152 9.42 0.88 -10.12
CA ASP A 152 9.97 2.14 -9.63
C ASP A 152 9.80 2.28 -8.12
N PHE A 153 8.66 1.83 -7.58
CA PHE A 153 8.43 1.79 -6.14
C PHE A 153 9.49 0.93 -5.45
N LEU A 154 9.71 -0.31 -5.91
CA LEU A 154 10.75 -1.17 -5.34
C LEU A 154 12.14 -0.53 -5.40
N ARG A 155 12.50 0.08 -6.54
CA ARG A 155 13.81 0.74 -6.70
C ARG A 155 13.96 1.92 -5.74
N LYS A 156 12.97 2.80 -5.68
CA LYS A 156 13.00 4.00 -4.81
C LYS A 156 12.97 3.57 -3.35
N PHE A 157 11.98 2.79 -2.96
CA PHE A 157 11.70 2.45 -1.57
C PHE A 157 12.80 1.60 -0.92
N LEU A 158 13.41 0.67 -1.66
CA LEU A 158 14.54 -0.12 -1.16
C LEU A 158 15.88 0.60 -1.31
N GLY A 159 16.08 1.38 -2.38
CA GLY A 159 17.29 2.16 -2.59
C GLY A 159 17.55 3.20 -1.51
N PHE A 160 16.48 3.80 -0.94
CA PHE A 160 16.60 4.70 0.23
C PHE A 160 17.00 4.00 1.53
N ARG A 161 16.98 2.65 1.60
CA ARG A 161 17.27 1.88 2.83
C ARG A 161 18.61 1.15 2.81
N THR A 162 19.33 1.14 1.69
CA THR A 162 20.66 0.51 1.57
C THR A 162 21.82 1.46 1.90
N GLU A 163 21.55 2.72 2.20
CA GLU A 163 22.52 3.67 2.74
C GLU A 163 22.28 3.83 4.25
N SER A 164 22.76 2.87 5.05
CA SER A 164 22.83 2.97 6.52
C SER A 164 23.96 2.08 7.04
#